data_AF-A0A9P7V7U0-F1
#
_entry.id   AF-A0A9P7V7U0-F1
#
_cell.length_a   1.000
_cell.length_b   1.000
_cell.length_c   1.000
_cell.angle_alpha   90.00
_cell.angle_beta   90.00
_cell.angle_gamma   90.00
#
_symmetry.space_group_name_H-M   'P 1'
#
loop_
_entity.id
_entity.type
_entity.pdbx_description
1 polymer ?
#
loop_
_entity_poly.entity_id
_entity_poly.type
_entity_poly.pdbx_seq_one_letter_code
_entity_poly.pdbx_strand_id
1 'polypeptide(L)'
;MATKKDCFGSLDGLNSNATYHTFCHHSQMRLSGEETATLSGVATCDDAGICVPLNKQQQQQQLEASYSSIFAFCTPKPPQDWGTSSLSSTNAATTTVFIKYYNILWCERKDGLSRDTDTVLITYINSKEQILTLVTEISNIPEGNEPAKWIMEKSYPNGLMKMSALVLINPKGGRGKAASIYQKSILPVLNAAKVNVEYVETKYYRHAVDIARELDIEKYDIILCCSGDGIPHEVINGFYQREDKGVSAFNKLIITQLPCGSGNALTLSTHGSINPVVSTWRMLKGTKAKLDLMGFTQGSGSEKRTSLSFLSQCYGAISDSDIGTEHLRFLGAVRFELGVTQYVLSRRVYPCDVYVDYFVEPHGMKEHFQNHLSGSNLSILPTVTRESLSPKFDDLESPPPTNWVKIDDALTSKLNIFYIGKMPYVSADTQFFPAALPNDGAMDLVITTTNSSVMSLAKILTLLDTGTHVDHDEVLHAKVKAYRLVPRIPKSDKTKHYLSIDGEDFPFEPFQTEVFPSVLTILLQEGEYVETSFKKN
;
A
#
# COMPACT_ATOMS: atom_id res chain seq x y z
N MET A 1 -36.66 -1.54 59.32
CA MET A 1 -35.55 -0.55 59.19
C MET A 1 -34.51 -1.14 58.26
N ALA A 2 -33.91 -0.32 57.36
CA ALA A 2 -32.56 -0.40 56.76
C ALA A 2 -31.99 -1.77 56.26
N THR A 3 -31.24 -1.92 55.16
CA THR A 3 -30.77 -1.02 54.06
C THR A 3 -30.21 -1.88 52.91
N LYS A 4 -30.05 -1.33 51.70
CA LYS A 4 -29.32 -1.95 50.57
C LYS A 4 -27.79 -1.87 50.72
N LYS A 5 -27.08 -2.88 50.18
CA LYS A 5 -25.67 -2.99 49.73
C LYS A 5 -25.57 -4.21 48.79
N ASP A 6 -24.63 -4.43 47.86
CA ASP A 6 -23.77 -3.61 46.97
C ASP A 6 -23.72 -4.38 45.62
N CYS A 7 -23.40 -3.91 44.41
CA CYS A 7 -22.52 -2.88 43.81
C CYS A 7 -21.07 -3.31 43.46
N PHE A 8 -20.77 -3.19 42.15
CA PHE A 8 -19.48 -3.31 41.42
C PHE A 8 -18.77 -4.68 41.27
N GLY A 9 -18.61 -5.07 39.99
CA GLY A 9 -17.51 -5.90 39.49
C GLY A 9 -16.72 -5.10 38.45
N SER A 10 -15.40 -5.25 38.41
CA SER A 10 -14.47 -4.30 37.77
C SER A 10 -14.42 -4.35 36.24
N LEU A 11 -14.22 -3.18 35.63
CA LEU A 11 -13.79 -2.96 34.25
C LEU A 11 -12.47 -2.17 34.28
N ASP A 12 -11.38 -2.84 34.68
CA ASP A 12 -10.03 -2.31 34.58
C ASP A 12 -9.37 -2.85 33.30
N GLY A 13 -8.97 -1.97 32.38
CA GLY A 13 -8.26 -2.37 31.16
C GLY A 13 -8.60 -1.66 29.83
N LEU A 14 -9.31 -0.53 29.84
CA LEU A 14 -9.52 0.30 28.64
C LEU A 14 -8.79 1.65 28.76
N ASN A 15 -8.00 1.96 27.74
CA ASN A 15 -7.21 3.18 27.65
C ASN A 15 -8.13 4.42 27.53
N SER A 16 -7.86 5.49 28.27
CA SER A 16 -8.80 6.59 28.52
C SER A 16 -9.00 7.61 27.38
N ASN A 17 -8.50 7.32 26.17
CA ASN A 17 -8.45 8.29 25.06
C ASN A 17 -9.46 8.03 23.91
N ALA A 18 -10.31 7.02 24.01
CA ALA A 18 -11.35 6.76 23.00
C ALA A 18 -12.61 7.60 23.26
N THR A 19 -13.01 8.43 22.30
CA THR A 19 -14.28 9.19 22.37
C THR A 19 -15.44 8.28 21.95
N TYR A 20 -16.21 7.80 22.94
CA TYR A 20 -17.39 6.96 22.70
C TYR A 20 -18.64 7.81 22.47
N HIS A 21 -19.23 7.70 21.28
CA HIS A 21 -20.54 8.28 20.97
C HIS A 21 -21.63 7.21 21.12
N THR A 22 -22.19 7.10 22.33
CA THR A 22 -23.22 6.13 22.68
C THR A 22 -24.61 6.72 22.48
N PHE A 23 -25.43 6.08 21.63
CA PHE A 23 -26.77 6.58 21.28
C PHE A 23 -27.85 5.57 21.65
N CYS A 24 -28.54 5.83 22.77
CA CYS A 24 -29.69 5.07 23.25
C CYS A 24 -30.78 6.04 23.73
N HIS A 25 -32.01 5.86 23.23
CA HIS A 25 -33.15 6.65 23.66
C HIS A 25 -33.96 5.87 24.71
N HIS A 26 -33.91 6.30 25.98
CA HIS A 26 -35.10 6.31 26.84
C HIS A 26 -34.90 7.14 28.13
N SER A 27 -35.94 7.92 28.45
CA SER A 27 -36.15 8.71 29.68
C SER A 27 -35.22 9.89 29.95
N GLN A 28 -35.85 11.02 30.28
CA GLN A 28 -35.22 12.30 30.61
C GLN A 28 -34.43 12.25 31.92
N MET A 29 -33.24 12.83 31.94
CA MET A 29 -32.77 13.61 33.09
C MET A 29 -32.11 14.90 32.59
N ARG A 30 -32.56 16.05 33.11
CA ARG A 30 -31.85 17.32 32.96
C ARG A 30 -30.57 17.25 33.78
N LEU A 31 -29.43 17.53 33.16
CA LEU A 31 -28.25 18.03 33.85
C LEU A 31 -27.89 19.37 33.20
N SER A 32 -27.83 20.40 34.04
CA SER A 32 -27.40 21.74 33.67
C SER A 32 -25.87 21.81 33.70
N GLY A 33 -25.27 22.18 32.57
CA GLY A 33 -23.85 22.47 32.45
C GLY A 33 -23.60 23.16 31.12
N GLU A 34 -23.28 24.45 31.15
CA GLU A 34 -22.78 25.17 29.99
C GLU A 34 -21.29 24.83 29.82
N GLU A 35 -20.93 24.08 28.79
CA GLU A 35 -19.55 24.05 28.29
C GLU A 35 -19.56 24.28 26.78
N THR A 36 -19.01 25.43 26.37
CA THR A 36 -18.84 25.81 24.97
C THR A 36 -17.47 25.34 24.47
N ALA A 37 -17.45 24.31 23.63
CA ALA A 37 -16.21 23.83 23.01
C ALA A 37 -16.01 24.47 21.62
N THR A 38 -15.28 25.58 21.58
CA THR A 38 -14.86 26.21 20.32
C THR A 38 -13.80 25.39 19.59
N LEU A 39 -14.08 24.99 18.35
CA LEU A 39 -13.10 24.38 17.45
C LEU A 39 -12.05 25.41 16.98
N SER A 40 -10.91 25.46 17.66
CA SER A 40 -9.68 26.09 17.16
C SER A 40 -8.57 25.04 17.09
N GLY A 41 -8.27 24.56 15.88
CA GLY A 41 -7.14 23.64 15.66
C GLY A 41 -5.80 24.39 15.69
N VAL A 42 -4.72 23.63 15.94
CA VAL A 42 -3.28 24.03 15.91
C VAL A 42 -2.66 24.55 17.22
N ALA A 43 -3.43 25.04 18.21
CA ALA A 43 -2.87 25.41 19.52
C ALA A 43 -3.83 25.21 20.70
N THR A 44 -3.29 25.04 21.90
CA THR A 44 -4.01 25.16 23.19
C THR A 44 -3.65 26.47 23.85
N CYS A 45 -4.63 27.26 24.26
CA CYS A 45 -4.41 28.50 24.99
C CYS A 45 -4.69 28.28 26.49
N ASP A 46 -3.87 28.86 27.37
CA ASP A 46 -4.11 28.88 28.81
C ASP A 46 -5.14 29.96 29.21
N ASP A 47 -5.52 30.01 30.49
CA ASP A 47 -6.44 31.03 31.05
C ASP A 47 -5.92 32.48 30.91
N ALA A 48 -4.66 32.67 30.48
CA ALA A 48 -4.04 33.96 30.17
C ALA A 48 -4.00 34.29 28.66
N GLY A 49 -4.51 33.39 27.80
CA GLY A 49 -4.58 33.59 26.35
C GLY A 49 -3.28 33.30 25.58
N ILE A 50 -2.30 32.63 26.19
CA ILE A 50 -1.05 32.26 25.54
C ILE A 50 -1.24 30.91 24.83
N CYS A 51 -1.33 30.95 23.50
CA CYS A 51 -1.57 29.77 22.68
C CYS A 51 -0.26 29.04 22.33
N VAL A 52 -0.10 27.82 22.82
CA VAL A 52 1.08 26.96 22.62
C VAL A 52 0.79 25.89 21.56
N PRO A 53 1.70 25.63 20.60
CA PRO A 53 1.52 24.56 19.62
C PRO A 53 1.45 23.18 20.29
N LEU A 54 0.51 22.35 19.83
CA LEU A 54 0.38 20.95 20.30
C LEU A 54 1.65 20.15 20.02
N ASN A 55 2.11 19.36 20.99
CA ASN A 55 3.29 18.51 20.81
C ASN A 55 2.96 17.22 20.01
N LYS A 56 3.99 16.51 19.51
CA LYS A 56 3.80 15.33 18.66
C LYS A 56 2.94 14.24 19.31
N GLN A 57 3.06 13.97 20.61
CA GLN A 57 2.22 12.99 21.30
C GLN A 57 0.75 13.40 21.35
N GLN A 58 0.45 14.68 21.56
CA GLN A 58 -0.93 15.19 21.57
C GLN A 58 -1.56 15.14 20.17
N GLN A 59 -0.79 15.42 19.12
CA GLN A 59 -1.23 15.28 17.73
C GLN A 59 -1.49 13.81 17.36
N GLN A 60 -0.59 12.89 17.76
CA GLN A 60 -0.77 11.44 17.60
C GLN A 60 -2.04 10.96 18.31
N GLN A 61 -2.25 11.36 19.57
CA GLN A 61 -3.46 11.01 20.34
C GLN A 61 -4.74 11.58 19.73
N GLN A 62 -4.71 12.75 19.10
CA GLN A 62 -5.87 13.28 18.35
C GLN A 62 -6.15 12.47 17.07
N LEU A 63 -5.12 12.00 16.36
CA LEU A 63 -5.30 11.06 15.24
C LEU A 63 -5.90 9.74 15.74
N GLU A 64 -5.33 9.13 16.77
CA GLU A 64 -5.82 7.87 17.37
C GLU A 64 -7.25 8.01 17.91
N ALA A 65 -7.60 9.14 18.54
CA ALA A 65 -8.97 9.45 18.97
C ALA A 65 -9.93 9.60 17.78
N SER A 66 -9.49 10.21 16.67
CA SER A 66 -10.25 10.30 15.43
C SER A 66 -10.57 8.91 14.85
N TYR A 67 -9.56 8.03 14.73
CA TYR A 67 -9.72 6.68 14.16
C TYR A 67 -10.41 5.67 15.11
N SER A 68 -10.37 5.89 16.43
CA SER A 68 -10.97 5.00 17.43
C SER A 68 -12.45 5.28 17.72
N SER A 69 -13.05 6.30 17.12
CA SER A 69 -14.48 6.63 17.31
C SER A 69 -15.41 5.52 16.76
N ILE A 70 -16.02 4.77 17.69
CA ILE A 70 -16.95 3.68 17.40
C ILE A 70 -18.37 4.25 17.24
N PHE A 71 -19.07 3.92 16.15
CA PHE A 71 -20.50 4.19 16.00
C PHE A 71 -21.33 3.09 16.65
N ALA A 72 -22.38 3.43 17.40
CA ALA A 72 -23.29 2.47 18.04
C ALA A 72 -24.74 2.63 17.54
N PHE A 73 -25.43 1.53 17.27
CA PHE A 73 -26.84 1.47 16.87
C PHE A 73 -27.62 0.44 17.66
N CYS A 74 -28.91 0.67 17.93
CA CYS A 74 -29.81 -0.36 18.45
C CYS A 74 -30.87 -0.72 17.41
N THR A 75 -30.99 -2.00 17.04
CA THR A 75 -31.99 -2.47 16.06
C THR A 75 -33.04 -3.39 16.70
N PRO A 76 -34.35 -3.21 16.38
CA PRO A 76 -35.36 -4.21 16.69
C PRO A 76 -35.17 -5.47 15.83
N LYS A 77 -35.43 -6.64 16.43
CA LYS A 77 -35.36 -7.94 15.76
C LYS A 77 -36.43 -8.03 14.65
N PRO A 78 -36.15 -8.58 13.45
CA PRO A 78 -37.19 -8.83 12.45
C PRO A 78 -38.21 -9.86 13.00
N PRO A 79 -39.51 -9.68 12.76
CA PRO A 79 -40.53 -10.61 13.24
C PRO A 79 -40.39 -11.97 12.54
N GLN A 80 -40.37 -13.02 13.36
CA GLN A 80 -40.27 -14.41 12.92
C GLN A 80 -41.69 -14.99 12.87
N ASP A 81 -42.14 -15.34 11.66
CA ASP A 81 -43.34 -16.09 11.29
C ASP A 81 -44.72 -15.62 11.81
N TRP A 82 -45.67 -15.45 10.88
CA TRP A 82 -47.08 -15.21 11.21
C TRP A 82 -47.77 -16.51 11.69
N GLY A 83 -47.66 -16.78 12.99
CA GLY A 83 -48.42 -17.81 13.71
C GLY A 83 -49.32 -17.20 14.79
N THR A 84 -50.61 -17.52 14.79
CA THR A 84 -51.62 -16.89 15.64
C THR A 84 -51.52 -17.29 17.12
N SER A 85 -51.21 -16.34 18.01
CA SER A 85 -51.87 -16.19 19.33
C SER A 85 -51.42 -14.92 20.06
N SER A 86 -52.36 -14.19 20.67
CA SER A 86 -52.10 -12.99 21.45
C SER A 86 -51.75 -13.31 22.91
N LEU A 87 -50.61 -12.79 23.43
CA LEU A 87 -50.51 -12.29 24.81
C LEU A 87 -49.16 -11.62 25.14
N SER A 88 -49.25 -10.55 25.93
CA SER A 88 -48.24 -9.93 26.80
C SER A 88 -46.85 -9.53 26.25
N SER A 89 -46.56 -8.24 26.47
CA SER A 89 -45.23 -7.61 26.44
C SER A 89 -44.09 -8.49 26.98
N THR A 90 -43.08 -8.73 26.15
CA THR A 90 -41.75 -9.15 26.59
C THR A 90 -40.71 -8.20 25.97
N ASN A 91 -39.72 -7.80 26.77
CA ASN A 91 -38.69 -6.85 26.33
C ASN A 91 -37.91 -7.44 25.16
N ALA A 92 -38.09 -6.86 23.96
CA ALA A 92 -37.21 -7.15 22.84
C ALA A 92 -35.81 -6.64 23.19
N ALA A 93 -34.87 -7.56 23.41
CA ALA A 93 -33.49 -7.23 23.73
C ALA A 93 -32.87 -6.43 22.57
N THR A 94 -32.73 -5.12 22.76
CA THR A 94 -32.11 -4.21 21.79
C THR A 94 -30.66 -4.60 21.63
N THR A 95 -30.33 -5.18 20.47
CA THR A 95 -28.95 -5.59 20.19
C THR A 95 -28.20 -4.38 19.67
N THR A 96 -27.20 -3.93 20.43
CA THR A 96 -26.35 -2.81 20.01
C THR A 96 -25.34 -3.28 18.98
N VAL A 97 -25.50 -2.84 17.73
CA VAL A 97 -24.58 -3.07 16.61
C VAL A 97 -23.57 -1.93 16.59
N PHE A 98 -22.30 -2.25 16.77
CA PHE A 98 -21.21 -1.28 16.69
C PHE A 98 -20.54 -1.35 15.31
N ILE A 99 -20.41 -0.20 14.63
CA ILE A 99 -19.80 -0.07 13.30
C ILE A 99 -18.69 0.99 13.40
N LYS A 100 -17.46 0.67 13.00
CA LYS A 100 -16.38 1.67 12.92
C LYS A 100 -16.57 2.53 11.67
N TYR A 101 -16.28 3.84 11.73
CA TYR A 101 -16.31 4.71 10.54
C TYR A 101 -15.47 4.18 9.38
N TYR A 102 -14.30 3.62 9.70
CA TYR A 102 -13.41 2.94 8.77
C TYR A 102 -14.10 1.81 7.98
N ASN A 103 -15.09 1.13 8.56
CA ASN A 103 -15.84 0.04 7.93
C ASN A 103 -17.00 0.51 7.04
N ILE A 104 -17.45 1.76 7.15
CA ILE A 104 -18.58 2.29 6.36
C ILE A 104 -18.09 2.62 4.95
N LEU A 105 -18.70 2.02 3.94
CA LEU A 105 -18.43 2.29 2.52
C LEU A 105 -19.28 3.44 2.00
N TRP A 106 -20.54 3.52 2.44
CA TRP A 106 -21.47 4.56 2.02
C TRP A 106 -22.54 4.84 3.06
N CYS A 107 -22.99 6.09 3.12
CA CYS A 107 -24.13 6.53 3.91
C CYS A 107 -24.92 7.53 3.06
N GLU A 108 -26.23 7.33 2.96
CA GLU A 108 -27.15 8.25 2.28
C GLU A 108 -28.46 8.40 3.07
N ARG A 109 -29.11 9.55 2.97
CA ARG A 109 -30.44 9.75 3.55
C ARG A 109 -31.43 8.76 2.92
N LYS A 110 -32.31 8.16 3.72
CA LYS A 110 -33.33 7.26 3.18
C LYS A 110 -34.53 8.07 2.65
N ASP A 111 -34.69 8.09 1.33
CA ASP A 111 -35.86 8.69 0.69
C ASP A 111 -37.16 7.95 1.06
N GLY A 112 -38.25 8.71 1.23
CA GLY A 112 -39.61 8.17 1.43
C GLY A 112 -40.17 8.23 2.85
N LEU A 113 -39.43 8.79 3.82
CA LEU A 113 -39.96 9.20 5.14
C LEU A 113 -40.12 10.73 5.20
N SER A 114 -40.85 11.24 6.20
CA SER A 114 -41.10 12.68 6.35
C SER A 114 -39.80 13.48 6.50
N ARG A 115 -39.86 14.79 6.23
CA ARG A 115 -38.68 15.67 6.23
C ARG A 115 -37.95 15.75 7.59
N ASP A 116 -38.60 15.32 8.68
CA ASP A 116 -38.13 15.44 10.07
C ASP A 116 -37.37 14.22 10.61
N THR A 117 -37.26 13.09 9.90
CA THR A 117 -36.50 11.93 10.41
C THR A 117 -35.07 11.92 9.89
N ASP A 118 -34.09 11.87 10.80
CA ASP A 118 -32.65 11.65 10.53
C ASP A 118 -32.33 10.19 10.20
N THR A 119 -33.20 9.56 9.40
CA THR A 119 -33.05 8.16 8.97
C THR A 119 -32.11 8.06 7.77
N VAL A 120 -31.06 7.26 7.93
CA VAL A 120 -30.05 6.97 6.91
C VAL A 120 -30.01 5.50 6.52
N LEU A 121 -29.42 5.25 5.36
CA LEU A 121 -29.04 3.95 4.84
C LEU A 121 -27.51 3.85 4.87
N ILE A 122 -26.96 3.01 5.76
CA ILE A 122 -25.53 2.79 5.92
C ILE A 122 -25.14 1.47 5.27
N THR A 123 -24.22 1.49 4.32
CA THR A 123 -23.59 0.31 3.74
C THR A 123 -22.15 0.19 4.25
N TYR A 124 -21.81 -0.96 4.81
CA TYR A 124 -20.56 -1.18 5.54
C TYR A 124 -20.05 -2.61 5.40
N ILE A 125 -18.77 -2.83 5.71
CA ILE A 125 -18.17 -4.18 5.77
C ILE A 125 -18.12 -4.66 7.23
N ASN A 126 -18.65 -5.86 7.48
CA ASN A 126 -18.60 -6.49 8.80
C ASN A 126 -17.25 -7.20 9.08
N SER A 127 -17.08 -7.73 10.29
CA SER A 127 -15.87 -8.48 10.69
C SER A 127 -15.66 -9.82 9.96
N LYS A 128 -16.62 -10.24 9.13
CA LYS A 128 -16.53 -11.41 8.24
C LYS A 128 -16.33 -11.02 6.78
N GLU A 129 -15.92 -9.76 6.52
CA GLU A 129 -15.66 -9.20 5.20
C GLU A 129 -16.91 -9.15 4.29
N GLN A 130 -18.11 -9.17 4.87
CA GLN A 130 -19.36 -9.12 4.13
C GLN A 130 -19.87 -7.68 4.05
N ILE A 131 -20.27 -7.26 2.85
CA ILE A 131 -21.00 -6.01 2.65
C ILE A 131 -22.41 -6.20 3.20
N LEU A 132 -22.80 -5.35 4.15
CA LEU A 132 -24.12 -5.30 4.75
C LEU A 132 -24.69 -3.88 4.64
N THR A 133 -26.01 -3.79 4.68
CA THR A 133 -26.72 -2.51 4.69
C THR A 133 -27.69 -2.45 5.87
N LEU A 134 -27.67 -1.33 6.59
CA LEU A 134 -28.51 -1.04 7.75
C LEU A 134 -29.33 0.23 7.48
N VAL A 135 -30.63 0.19 7.77
CA VAL A 135 -31.46 1.39 7.91
C VAL A 135 -31.58 1.72 9.39
N THR A 136 -31.29 2.96 9.75
CA THR A 136 -31.34 3.41 11.15
C THR A 136 -31.55 4.92 11.22
N GLU A 137 -32.20 5.37 12.29
CA GLU A 137 -32.25 6.77 12.68
C GLU A 137 -30.93 7.14 13.38
N ILE A 138 -30.40 8.33 13.08
CA ILE A 138 -29.26 8.90 13.80
C ILE A 138 -29.78 9.94 14.79
N SER A 139 -29.23 9.95 16.00
CA SER A 139 -29.43 11.03 16.97
C SER A 139 -28.08 11.64 17.35
N ASN A 140 -28.10 12.83 17.95
CA ASN A 140 -26.94 13.52 18.53
C ASN A 140 -25.77 13.80 17.56
N ILE A 141 -26.08 14.13 16.31
CA ILE A 141 -25.12 14.75 15.38
C ILE A 141 -24.92 16.22 15.80
N PRO A 142 -23.70 16.79 15.69
CA PRO A 142 -23.48 18.20 16.00
C PRO A 142 -24.36 19.13 15.14
N GLU A 143 -24.97 20.13 15.78
CA GLU A 143 -25.99 20.99 15.18
C GLU A 143 -25.54 21.60 13.83
N GLY A 144 -26.45 21.63 12.85
CA GLY A 144 -26.19 22.14 11.50
C GLY A 144 -25.53 21.16 10.52
N ASN A 145 -25.13 19.96 10.96
CA ASN A 145 -24.58 18.93 10.06
C ASN A 145 -25.67 18.02 9.48
N GLU A 146 -25.55 17.66 8.21
CA GLU A 146 -26.41 16.65 7.58
C GLU A 146 -25.92 15.24 7.96
N PRO A 147 -26.78 14.34 8.49
CA PRO A 147 -26.39 13.03 9.02
C PRO A 147 -25.50 12.18 8.09
N ALA A 148 -25.91 12.02 6.84
CA ALA A 148 -25.21 11.12 5.92
C ALA A 148 -23.86 11.70 5.51
N LYS A 149 -23.83 12.99 5.15
CA LYS A 149 -22.59 13.72 4.87
C LYS A 149 -21.59 13.66 6.03
N TRP A 150 -22.02 13.93 7.27
CA TRP A 150 -21.13 13.92 8.44
C TRP A 150 -20.53 12.53 8.71
N ILE A 151 -21.35 11.47 8.62
CA ILE A 151 -20.86 10.08 8.70
C ILE A 151 -19.84 9.81 7.59
N MET A 152 -20.12 10.25 6.36
CA MET A 152 -19.23 10.05 5.22
C MET A 152 -17.89 10.78 5.37
N GLU A 153 -17.88 12.02 5.86
CA GLU A 153 -16.66 12.78 6.16
C GLU A 153 -15.80 12.11 7.24
N LYS A 154 -16.43 11.54 8.29
CA LYS A 154 -15.74 10.73 9.31
C LYS A 154 -15.25 9.38 8.77
N SER A 155 -15.96 8.80 7.81
CA SER A 155 -15.58 7.55 7.15
C SER A 155 -14.47 7.71 6.11
N TYR A 156 -14.31 8.89 5.54
CA TYR A 156 -13.31 9.20 4.50
C TYR A 156 -12.59 10.52 4.83
N PRO A 157 -11.79 10.57 5.92
CA PRO A 157 -11.04 11.77 6.31
C PRO A 157 -9.97 12.16 5.27
N ASN A 158 -9.65 11.25 4.35
CA ASN A 158 -8.76 11.41 3.19
C ASN A 158 -9.44 12.08 1.96
N GLY A 159 -10.76 12.27 1.97
CA GLY A 159 -11.52 12.84 0.85
C GLY A 159 -11.73 11.91 -0.36
N LEU A 160 -11.45 10.60 -0.28
CA LEU A 160 -11.53 9.67 -1.42
C LEU A 160 -12.93 9.13 -1.73
N MET A 161 -13.95 9.99 -1.67
CA MET A 161 -15.35 9.63 -1.89
C MET A 161 -15.77 9.80 -3.36
N LYS A 162 -16.61 8.89 -3.88
CA LYS A 162 -17.18 8.92 -5.25
C LYS A 162 -16.16 9.13 -6.38
N MET A 163 -14.94 8.59 -6.25
CA MET A 163 -13.90 8.71 -7.26
C MET A 163 -14.35 8.17 -8.63
N SER A 164 -13.83 8.75 -9.72
CA SER A 164 -13.90 8.14 -11.05
C SER A 164 -12.66 7.28 -11.29
N ALA A 165 -12.88 6.01 -11.64
CA ALA A 165 -11.85 4.98 -11.68
C ALA A 165 -11.80 4.26 -13.03
N LEU A 166 -10.61 4.16 -13.61
CA LEU A 166 -10.35 3.26 -14.72
C LEU A 166 -9.82 1.93 -14.18
N VAL A 167 -10.59 0.85 -14.35
CA VAL A 167 -10.15 -0.51 -14.06
C VAL A 167 -9.46 -1.10 -15.28
N LEU A 168 -8.16 -1.41 -15.13
CA LEU A 168 -7.38 -2.15 -16.12
C LEU A 168 -7.16 -3.59 -15.65
N ILE A 169 -7.49 -4.55 -16.51
CA ILE A 169 -7.43 -5.97 -16.17
C ILE A 169 -6.84 -6.80 -17.31
N ASN A 170 -5.92 -7.72 -16.98
CA ASN A 170 -5.54 -8.77 -17.90
C ASN A 170 -6.46 -9.98 -17.66
N PRO A 171 -7.35 -10.38 -18.59
CA PRO A 171 -8.27 -11.49 -18.35
C PRO A 171 -7.56 -12.84 -18.16
N LYS A 172 -6.31 -12.98 -18.64
CA LYS A 172 -5.46 -14.16 -18.42
C LYS A 172 -4.75 -14.14 -17.04
N GLY A 173 -4.80 -13.01 -16.33
CA GLY A 173 -4.22 -12.83 -15.00
C GLY A 173 -4.76 -13.81 -13.95
N GLY A 174 -3.95 -14.12 -12.94
CA GLY A 174 -4.37 -14.96 -11.81
C GLY A 174 -4.78 -16.38 -12.24
N ARG A 175 -4.06 -16.99 -13.20
CA ARG A 175 -4.42 -18.26 -13.86
C ARG A 175 -5.80 -18.20 -14.55
N GLY A 176 -6.08 -17.11 -15.27
CA GLY A 176 -7.35 -16.88 -15.98
C GLY A 176 -8.56 -16.57 -15.08
N LYS A 177 -8.33 -16.20 -13.82
CA LYS A 177 -9.41 -15.91 -12.85
C LYS A 177 -9.63 -14.42 -12.58
N ALA A 178 -8.73 -13.55 -13.04
CA ALA A 178 -8.78 -12.11 -12.76
C ALA A 178 -10.18 -11.49 -12.94
N ALA A 179 -10.81 -11.67 -14.11
CA ALA A 179 -12.14 -11.11 -14.39
C ALA A 179 -13.21 -11.65 -13.42
N SER A 180 -13.19 -12.94 -13.07
CA SER A 180 -14.12 -13.50 -12.08
C SER A 180 -13.85 -13.02 -10.66
N ILE A 181 -12.60 -12.73 -10.29
CA ILE A 181 -12.24 -12.17 -8.97
C ILE A 181 -12.77 -10.73 -8.89
N TYR A 182 -12.50 -9.93 -9.92
CA TYR A 182 -12.99 -8.57 -10.02
C TYR A 182 -14.53 -8.51 -9.88
N GLN A 183 -15.26 -9.27 -10.70
CA GLN A 183 -16.72 -9.27 -10.71
C GLN A 183 -17.35 -9.75 -9.40
N LYS A 184 -16.74 -10.73 -8.72
CA LYS A 184 -17.32 -11.34 -7.50
C LYS A 184 -16.90 -10.67 -6.19
N SER A 185 -15.77 -9.97 -6.16
CA SER A 185 -15.15 -9.52 -4.90
C SER A 185 -14.72 -8.06 -4.89
N ILE A 186 -14.31 -7.48 -6.03
CA ILE A 186 -13.86 -6.08 -6.11
C ILE A 186 -15.02 -5.16 -6.46
N LEU A 187 -15.69 -5.43 -7.60
CA LEU A 187 -16.79 -4.61 -8.10
C LEU A 187 -17.93 -4.43 -7.08
N PRO A 188 -18.34 -5.43 -6.27
CA PRO A 188 -19.33 -5.21 -5.22
C PRO A 188 -18.92 -4.16 -4.19
N VAL A 189 -17.63 -4.10 -3.81
CA VAL A 189 -17.11 -3.10 -2.85
C VAL A 189 -17.07 -1.71 -3.49
N LEU A 190 -16.62 -1.62 -4.75
CA LEU A 190 -16.58 -0.35 -5.51
C LEU A 190 -18.01 0.22 -5.70
N ASN A 191 -18.97 -0.63 -6.08
CA ASN A 191 -20.38 -0.25 -6.22
C ASN A 191 -20.99 0.17 -4.87
N ALA A 192 -20.71 -0.56 -3.81
CA ALA A 192 -21.17 -0.23 -2.46
C ALA A 192 -20.63 1.13 -1.96
N ALA A 193 -19.41 1.51 -2.37
CA ALA A 193 -18.81 2.82 -2.12
C ALA A 193 -19.15 3.90 -3.17
N LYS A 194 -20.05 3.61 -4.11
CA LYS A 194 -20.50 4.51 -5.21
C LYS A 194 -19.34 5.06 -6.06
N VAL A 195 -18.29 4.26 -6.30
CA VAL A 195 -17.20 4.59 -7.23
C VAL A 195 -17.75 4.55 -8.66
N ASN A 196 -17.44 5.58 -9.46
CA ASN A 196 -17.77 5.60 -10.89
C ASN A 196 -16.70 4.81 -11.66
N VAL A 197 -17.03 3.63 -12.19
CA VAL A 197 -16.05 2.70 -12.75
C VAL A 197 -16.20 2.53 -14.26
N GLU A 198 -15.12 2.79 -15.00
CA GLU A 198 -14.93 2.32 -16.36
C GLU A 198 -14.05 1.05 -16.34
N TYR A 199 -14.40 0.05 -17.15
CA TYR A 199 -13.76 -1.28 -17.14
C TYR A 199 -13.17 -1.62 -18.51
N VAL A 200 -11.86 -1.88 -18.56
CA VAL A 200 -11.13 -2.16 -19.80
C VAL A 200 -10.24 -3.40 -19.65
N GLU A 201 -10.50 -4.41 -20.47
CA GLU A 201 -9.63 -5.59 -20.59
C GLU A 201 -8.43 -5.34 -21.51
N THR A 202 -7.24 -5.83 -21.13
CA THR A 202 -6.06 -5.79 -21.99
C THR A 202 -6.07 -6.92 -23.02
N LYS A 203 -5.67 -6.58 -24.26
CA LYS A 203 -5.84 -7.44 -25.44
C LYS A 203 -4.57 -8.19 -25.84
N TYR A 204 -3.41 -7.57 -25.63
CA TYR A 204 -2.09 -8.09 -25.99
C TYR A 204 -1.02 -7.61 -24.98
N TYR A 205 0.19 -8.18 -25.05
CA TYR A 205 1.33 -7.79 -24.20
C TYR A 205 1.70 -6.33 -24.44
N ARG A 206 1.85 -5.51 -23.38
CA ARG A 206 2.07 -4.05 -23.47
C ARG A 206 0.88 -3.20 -23.89
N HIS A 207 -0.34 -3.75 -24.00
CA HIS A 207 -1.54 -2.96 -24.32
C HIS A 207 -1.89 -1.91 -23.25
N ALA A 208 -1.52 -2.09 -21.98
CA ALA A 208 -1.72 -1.05 -20.96
C ALA A 208 -0.69 0.10 -21.08
N VAL A 209 0.47 -0.14 -21.73
CA VAL A 209 1.40 0.93 -22.14
C VAL A 209 0.71 1.87 -23.14
N ASP A 210 0.09 1.29 -24.17
CA ASP A 210 -0.62 2.05 -25.21
C ASP A 210 -1.81 2.82 -24.63
N ILE A 211 -2.65 2.13 -23.81
CA ILE A 211 -3.77 2.78 -23.10
C ILE A 211 -3.28 3.97 -22.27
N ALA A 212 -2.26 3.78 -21.43
CA ALA A 212 -1.78 4.83 -20.54
C ALA A 212 -1.13 6.01 -21.30
N ARG A 213 -0.39 5.72 -22.38
CA ARG A 213 0.19 6.75 -23.26
C ARG A 213 -0.91 7.63 -23.87
N GLU A 214 -1.99 7.04 -24.35
CA GLU A 214 -3.07 7.73 -25.06
C GLU A 214 -4.24 8.18 -24.14
N LEU A 215 -4.12 7.96 -22.83
CA LEU A 215 -5.21 8.22 -21.89
C LEU A 215 -5.58 9.71 -21.77
N ASP A 216 -6.88 9.96 -21.81
CA ASP A 216 -7.50 11.19 -21.34
C ASP A 216 -7.59 11.14 -19.79
N ILE A 217 -6.59 11.72 -19.14
CA ILE A 217 -6.38 11.61 -17.69
C ILE A 217 -7.40 12.42 -16.86
N GLU A 218 -8.12 13.36 -17.46
CA GLU A 218 -9.05 14.23 -16.71
C GLU A 218 -10.33 13.50 -16.31
N LYS A 219 -10.69 12.42 -17.01
CA LYS A 219 -11.85 11.56 -16.72
C LYS A 219 -11.76 10.77 -15.42
N TYR A 220 -10.56 10.58 -14.88
CA TYR A 220 -10.32 9.66 -13.77
C TYR A 220 -9.53 10.33 -12.64
N ASP A 221 -9.74 9.85 -11.42
CA ASP A 221 -8.93 10.17 -10.25
C ASP A 221 -7.92 9.05 -9.96
N ILE A 222 -8.23 7.83 -10.38
CA ILE A 222 -7.48 6.63 -10.06
C ILE A 222 -7.49 5.60 -11.19
N ILE A 223 -6.34 4.94 -11.40
CA ILE A 223 -6.24 3.71 -12.19
C ILE A 223 -6.13 2.53 -11.22
N LEU A 224 -7.11 1.62 -11.33
CA LEU A 224 -7.19 0.37 -10.58
C LEU A 224 -6.62 -0.76 -11.44
N CYS A 225 -5.38 -1.15 -11.18
CA CYS A 225 -4.74 -2.28 -11.84
C CYS A 225 -5.21 -3.60 -11.22
N CYS A 226 -6.34 -4.13 -11.69
CA CYS A 226 -6.89 -5.41 -11.27
C CYS A 226 -6.18 -6.58 -11.97
N SER A 227 -4.88 -6.73 -11.72
CA SER A 227 -4.02 -7.75 -12.35
C SER A 227 -2.81 -8.05 -11.45
N GLY A 228 -1.72 -8.58 -12.01
CA GLY A 228 -0.43 -8.65 -11.34
C GLY A 228 0.46 -7.43 -11.58
N ASP A 229 1.69 -7.49 -11.09
CA ASP A 229 2.63 -6.35 -11.03
C ASP A 229 3.03 -5.75 -12.38
N GLY A 230 2.95 -6.55 -13.46
CA GLY A 230 3.20 -6.09 -14.83
C GLY A 230 2.21 -5.04 -15.36
N ILE A 231 0.94 -5.00 -14.91
CA ILE A 231 0.00 -3.95 -15.37
C ILE A 231 0.34 -2.57 -14.78
N PRO A 232 0.59 -2.42 -13.46
CA PRO A 232 1.19 -1.19 -12.93
C PRO A 232 2.48 -0.78 -13.68
N HIS A 233 3.39 -1.73 -13.96
CA HIS A 233 4.62 -1.46 -14.72
C HIS A 233 4.31 -0.91 -16.12
N GLU A 234 3.40 -1.55 -16.86
CA GLU A 234 2.95 -1.10 -18.19
C GLU A 234 2.35 0.31 -18.15
N VAL A 235 1.47 0.61 -17.18
CA VAL A 235 0.82 1.94 -17.06
C VAL A 235 1.84 3.03 -16.77
N ILE A 236 2.74 2.81 -15.80
CA ILE A 236 3.78 3.77 -15.41
C ILE A 236 4.70 4.08 -16.61
N ASN A 237 5.10 3.06 -17.37
CA ASN A 237 5.94 3.24 -18.55
C ASN A 237 5.18 3.83 -19.76
N GLY A 238 3.87 3.61 -19.86
CA GLY A 238 3.01 4.29 -20.84
C GLY A 238 2.89 5.79 -20.57
N PHE A 239 2.75 6.19 -19.30
CA PHE A 239 2.83 7.59 -18.90
C PHE A 239 4.20 8.21 -19.21
N TYR A 240 5.30 7.50 -18.93
CA TYR A 240 6.64 8.00 -19.25
C TYR A 240 6.93 8.15 -20.76
N GLN A 241 6.13 7.49 -21.62
CA GLN A 241 6.18 7.62 -23.07
C GLN A 241 5.31 8.76 -23.63
N ARG A 242 4.55 9.47 -22.80
CA ARG A 242 3.82 10.68 -23.21
C ARG A 242 4.79 11.81 -23.58
N GLU A 243 4.34 12.75 -24.41
CA GLU A 243 5.13 13.91 -24.84
C GLU A 243 5.68 14.72 -23.66
N ASP A 244 4.85 14.91 -22.62
CA ASP A 244 5.19 15.60 -21.38
C ASP A 244 6.02 14.74 -20.40
N LYS A 245 6.42 13.51 -20.79
CA LYS A 245 7.00 12.46 -19.93
C LYS A 245 6.08 11.99 -18.80
N GLY A 246 4.78 12.25 -18.89
CA GLY A 246 3.80 11.85 -17.90
C GLY A 246 3.68 12.79 -16.71
N VAL A 247 4.30 13.99 -16.75
CA VAL A 247 4.18 15.02 -15.70
C VAL A 247 2.72 15.30 -15.34
N SER A 248 1.83 15.44 -16.32
CA SER A 248 0.40 15.66 -16.09
C SER A 248 -0.25 14.44 -15.44
N ALA A 249 0.08 13.24 -15.93
CA ALA A 249 -0.48 11.98 -15.44
C ALA A 249 -0.07 11.67 -14.00
N PHE A 250 1.21 11.78 -13.65
CA PHE A 250 1.73 11.52 -12.30
C PHE A 250 1.29 12.56 -11.25
N ASN A 251 0.88 13.76 -11.69
CA ASN A 251 0.28 14.77 -10.81
C ASN A 251 -1.25 14.63 -10.67
N LYS A 252 -1.96 14.20 -11.72
CA LYS A 252 -3.44 14.03 -11.70
C LYS A 252 -3.89 12.71 -11.07
N LEU A 253 -3.26 11.60 -11.46
CA LEU A 253 -3.78 10.25 -11.25
C LEU A 253 -3.10 9.54 -10.08
N ILE A 254 -3.92 8.81 -9.34
CA ILE A 254 -3.51 7.78 -8.41
C ILE A 254 -3.34 6.47 -9.19
N ILE A 255 -2.29 5.68 -8.92
CA ILE A 255 -2.19 4.30 -9.40
C ILE A 255 -2.18 3.37 -8.19
N THR A 256 -2.95 2.29 -8.26
CA THR A 256 -2.88 1.21 -7.28
C THR A 256 -3.22 -0.14 -7.93
N GLN A 257 -2.88 -1.23 -7.26
CA GLN A 257 -3.17 -2.59 -7.68
C GLN A 257 -4.20 -3.21 -6.74
N LEU A 258 -5.10 -4.01 -7.29
CA LEU A 258 -5.99 -4.88 -6.53
C LEU A 258 -5.76 -6.34 -6.93
N PRO A 259 -5.83 -7.29 -5.99
CA PRO A 259 -5.17 -8.58 -6.15
C PRO A 259 -5.97 -9.50 -7.07
N CYS A 260 -5.57 -9.53 -8.34
CA CYS A 260 -6.11 -10.40 -9.38
C CYS A 260 -5.01 -11.13 -10.16
N GLY A 261 -3.74 -10.84 -9.86
CA GLY A 261 -2.57 -11.44 -10.47
C GLY A 261 -2.00 -12.64 -9.72
N SER A 262 -0.88 -13.15 -10.23
CA SER A 262 -0.07 -14.18 -9.55
C SER A 262 1.02 -13.58 -8.66
N GLY A 263 1.57 -12.43 -9.02
CA GLY A 263 2.25 -11.51 -8.12
C GLY A 263 1.30 -10.34 -7.82
N ASN A 264 1.29 -9.86 -6.59
CA ASN A 264 0.45 -8.73 -6.15
C ASN A 264 1.24 -7.88 -5.13
N ALA A 265 2.50 -7.59 -5.44
CA ALA A 265 3.48 -6.99 -4.55
C ALA A 265 3.11 -5.56 -4.13
N LEU A 266 2.58 -4.77 -5.08
CA LEU A 266 2.05 -3.43 -4.81
C LEU A 266 0.86 -3.50 -3.84
N THR A 267 -0.16 -4.34 -4.11
CA THR A 267 -1.31 -4.50 -3.21
C THR A 267 -0.87 -4.91 -1.80
N LEU A 268 0.04 -5.88 -1.66
CA LEU A 268 0.47 -6.34 -0.35
C LEU A 268 1.25 -5.26 0.41
N SER A 269 2.18 -4.57 -0.27
CA SER A 269 3.00 -3.52 0.33
C SER A 269 2.22 -2.27 0.75
N THR A 270 1.09 -1.97 0.11
CA THR A 270 0.29 -0.76 0.42
C THR A 270 -0.97 -1.04 1.24
N HIS A 271 -1.61 -2.19 1.04
CA HIS A 271 -2.91 -2.54 1.63
C HIS A 271 -2.86 -3.74 2.58
N GLY A 272 -1.73 -4.45 2.68
CA GLY A 272 -1.49 -5.47 3.72
C GLY A 272 -2.41 -6.68 3.64
N SER A 273 -2.90 -6.99 2.44
CA SER A 273 -3.71 -8.18 2.17
C SER A 273 -3.70 -8.52 0.68
N ILE A 274 -3.80 -9.81 0.37
CA ILE A 274 -4.11 -10.32 -0.97
C ILE A 274 -5.58 -10.74 -1.11
N ASN A 275 -6.41 -10.53 -0.08
CA ASN A 275 -7.85 -10.76 -0.15
C ASN A 275 -8.52 -9.61 -0.93
N PRO A 276 -9.15 -9.87 -2.10
CA PRO A 276 -9.67 -8.80 -2.96
C PRO A 276 -10.70 -7.89 -2.30
N VAL A 277 -11.51 -8.39 -1.37
CA VAL A 277 -12.50 -7.57 -0.65
C VAL A 277 -11.78 -6.63 0.32
N VAL A 278 -10.90 -7.18 1.16
CA VAL A 278 -10.14 -6.43 2.16
C VAL A 278 -9.24 -5.38 1.49
N SER A 279 -8.49 -5.74 0.45
CA SER A 279 -7.60 -4.81 -0.24
C SER A 279 -8.36 -3.69 -0.94
N THR A 280 -9.54 -3.96 -1.53
CA THR A 280 -10.38 -2.92 -2.14
C THR A 280 -10.93 -1.96 -1.09
N TRP A 281 -11.40 -2.50 0.04
CA TRP A 281 -11.90 -1.69 1.15
C TRP A 281 -10.80 -0.81 1.77
N ARG A 282 -9.64 -1.40 2.09
CA ARG A 282 -8.47 -0.67 2.60
C ARG A 282 -7.98 0.39 1.62
N MET A 283 -7.96 0.09 0.32
CA MET A 283 -7.62 1.05 -0.74
C MET A 283 -8.53 2.29 -0.68
N LEU A 284 -9.85 2.11 -0.58
CA LEU A 284 -10.81 3.22 -0.44
C LEU A 284 -10.56 4.09 0.81
N LYS A 285 -9.91 3.54 1.84
CA LYS A 285 -9.57 4.22 3.11
C LYS A 285 -8.12 4.68 3.20
N GLY A 286 -7.29 4.41 2.19
CA GLY A 286 -5.88 4.79 2.19
C GLY A 286 -5.67 6.30 2.04
N THR A 287 -4.59 6.82 2.61
CA THR A 287 -4.17 8.22 2.43
C THR A 287 -3.34 8.33 1.15
N LYS A 288 -3.51 9.44 0.40
CA LYS A 288 -2.65 9.71 -0.77
C LYS A 288 -1.22 9.94 -0.30
N ALA A 289 -0.28 9.21 -0.88
CA ALA A 289 1.15 9.37 -0.65
C ALA A 289 1.90 9.42 -1.98
N LYS A 290 3.13 9.94 -1.95
CA LYS A 290 4.05 9.82 -3.09
C LYS A 290 4.99 8.63 -2.89
N LEU A 291 5.36 8.02 -4.00
CA LEU A 291 6.30 6.92 -4.12
C LEU A 291 7.43 7.35 -5.07
N ASP A 292 8.69 7.17 -4.66
CA ASP A 292 9.81 7.30 -5.59
C ASP A 292 9.78 6.17 -6.62
N LEU A 293 10.14 6.47 -7.86
CA LEU A 293 10.36 5.48 -8.90
C LEU A 293 11.86 5.32 -9.17
N MET A 294 12.23 4.21 -9.80
CA MET A 294 13.61 3.90 -10.15
C MET A 294 13.77 4.04 -11.66
N GLY A 295 14.49 5.07 -12.11
CA GLY A 295 14.80 5.32 -13.52
C GLY A 295 15.90 4.38 -14.01
N PHE A 296 15.50 3.24 -14.56
CA PHE A 296 16.39 2.21 -15.10
C PHE A 296 16.79 2.56 -16.54
N THR A 297 18.10 2.66 -16.81
CA THR A 297 18.64 3.11 -18.10
C THR A 297 19.62 2.09 -18.68
N GLN A 298 19.43 1.78 -19.97
CA GLN A 298 20.26 0.90 -20.79
C GLN A 298 20.64 1.57 -22.11
N GLY A 299 21.67 1.04 -22.79
CA GLY A 299 22.21 1.61 -24.03
C GLY A 299 22.98 2.93 -23.85
N SER A 300 23.45 3.46 -24.98
CA SER A 300 24.22 4.70 -25.08
C SER A 300 23.84 5.46 -26.35
N GLY A 301 24.06 6.79 -26.36
CA GLY A 301 23.81 7.63 -27.52
C GLY A 301 22.37 7.50 -28.04
N SER A 302 22.21 7.14 -29.31
CA SER A 302 20.89 6.94 -29.95
C SER A 302 20.14 5.69 -29.49
N GLU A 303 20.80 4.73 -28.84
CA GLU A 303 20.18 3.52 -28.29
C GLU A 303 19.86 3.64 -26.79
N LYS A 304 20.18 4.78 -26.17
CA LYS A 304 19.87 5.08 -24.77
C LYS A 304 18.35 5.04 -24.55
N ARG A 305 17.93 4.16 -23.65
CA ARG A 305 16.53 3.96 -23.26
C ARG A 305 16.40 3.97 -21.73
N THR A 306 15.47 4.76 -21.23
CA THR A 306 15.10 4.78 -19.81
C THR A 306 13.68 4.24 -19.66
N SER A 307 13.51 3.27 -18.76
CA SER A 307 12.23 2.74 -18.29
C SER A 307 12.10 3.04 -16.80
N LEU A 308 10.87 3.09 -16.29
CA LEU A 308 10.61 3.27 -14.87
C LEU A 308 10.29 1.93 -14.21
N SER A 309 10.93 1.67 -13.07
CA SER A 309 10.66 0.53 -12.20
C SER A 309 10.04 1.04 -10.89
N PHE A 310 9.01 0.36 -10.40
CA PHE A 310 8.33 0.72 -9.15
C PHE A 310 8.55 -0.30 -8.02
N LEU A 311 8.93 -1.53 -8.37
CA LEU A 311 9.04 -2.66 -7.46
C LEU A 311 10.50 -3.01 -7.23
N SER A 312 11.22 -3.48 -8.25
CA SER A 312 12.54 -4.07 -8.07
C SER A 312 13.37 -4.28 -9.35
N GLN A 313 14.69 -4.45 -9.20
CA GLN A 313 15.60 -4.89 -10.28
C GLN A 313 16.50 -6.01 -9.78
N CYS A 314 16.50 -7.16 -10.47
CA CYS A 314 17.19 -8.36 -10.05
C CYS A 314 18.20 -8.86 -11.08
N TYR A 315 19.42 -9.13 -10.63
CA TYR A 315 20.50 -9.73 -11.39
C TYR A 315 21.09 -10.92 -10.61
N GLY A 316 21.13 -12.09 -11.24
CA GLY A 316 21.77 -13.30 -10.71
C GLY A 316 20.80 -14.45 -10.49
N ALA A 317 20.97 -15.20 -9.41
CA ALA A 317 20.26 -16.46 -9.18
C ALA A 317 18.73 -16.33 -9.14
N ILE A 318 18.20 -15.21 -8.63
CA ILE A 318 16.75 -14.97 -8.58
C ILE A 318 16.20 -14.67 -9.98
N SER A 319 16.83 -13.82 -10.80
CA SER A 319 16.35 -13.53 -12.15
C SER A 319 16.43 -14.75 -13.09
N ASP A 320 17.51 -15.53 -13.00
CA ASP A 320 17.64 -16.83 -13.68
C ASP A 320 16.60 -17.87 -13.22
N SER A 321 16.10 -17.76 -11.98
CA SER A 321 14.99 -18.57 -11.50
C SER A 321 13.64 -18.03 -11.98
N ASP A 322 13.39 -16.74 -11.85
CA ASP A 322 12.07 -16.16 -12.09
C ASP A 322 11.67 -16.14 -13.56
N ILE A 323 12.58 -15.74 -14.45
CA ILE A 323 12.33 -15.73 -15.89
C ILE A 323 12.64 -17.12 -16.49
N GLY A 324 13.74 -17.75 -16.08
CA GLY A 324 14.11 -19.10 -16.55
C GLY A 324 13.07 -20.18 -16.26
N THR A 325 12.26 -20.02 -15.19
CA THR A 325 11.14 -20.93 -14.84
C THR A 325 9.76 -20.35 -15.15
N GLU A 326 9.64 -19.33 -16.02
CA GLU A 326 8.36 -18.75 -16.47
C GLU A 326 7.40 -19.84 -17.03
N HIS A 327 7.95 -20.81 -17.76
CA HIS A 327 7.21 -21.96 -18.27
C HIS A 327 6.62 -22.90 -17.18
N LEU A 328 7.10 -22.79 -15.93
CA LEU A 328 6.62 -23.54 -14.76
C LEU A 328 5.66 -22.72 -13.87
N ARG A 329 5.24 -21.52 -14.29
CA ARG A 329 4.34 -20.62 -13.53
C ARG A 329 3.01 -21.26 -13.12
N PHE A 330 2.60 -22.37 -13.74
CA PHE A 330 1.47 -23.18 -13.31
C PHE A 330 1.65 -23.79 -11.90
N LEU A 331 2.88 -24.11 -11.47
CA LEU A 331 3.19 -24.68 -10.15
C LEU A 331 2.96 -23.72 -8.97
N GLY A 332 2.93 -22.40 -9.21
CA GLY A 332 2.74 -21.41 -8.14
C GLY A 332 3.94 -21.30 -7.20
N ALA A 333 3.69 -21.12 -5.90
CA ALA A 333 4.73 -20.91 -4.88
C ALA A 333 5.80 -22.02 -4.84
N VAL A 334 5.42 -23.27 -5.14
CA VAL A 334 6.34 -24.42 -5.22
C VAL A 334 7.48 -24.20 -6.24
N ARG A 335 7.32 -23.31 -7.23
CA ARG A 335 8.43 -22.94 -8.14
C ARG A 335 9.59 -22.29 -7.39
N PHE A 336 9.31 -21.50 -6.36
CA PHE A 336 10.34 -20.83 -5.56
C PHE A 336 11.06 -21.85 -4.66
N GLU A 337 10.32 -22.74 -3.99
CA GLU A 337 10.89 -23.79 -3.14
C GLU A 337 11.84 -24.70 -3.94
N LEU A 338 11.46 -25.13 -5.15
CA LEU A 338 12.30 -25.98 -6.00
C LEU A 338 13.42 -25.18 -6.70
N GLY A 339 13.09 -24.05 -7.33
CA GLY A 339 14.03 -23.25 -8.11
C GLY A 339 15.12 -22.63 -7.25
N VAL A 340 14.77 -21.96 -6.16
CA VAL A 340 15.75 -21.27 -5.30
C VAL A 340 16.63 -22.29 -4.57
N THR A 341 16.08 -23.43 -4.14
CA THR A 341 16.88 -24.57 -3.62
C THR A 341 17.86 -25.08 -4.68
N GLN A 342 17.41 -25.30 -5.93
CA GLN A 342 18.28 -25.71 -7.03
C GLN A 342 19.41 -24.69 -7.28
N TYR A 343 19.11 -23.39 -7.25
CA TYR A 343 20.11 -22.35 -7.50
C TYR A 343 21.12 -22.20 -6.34
N VAL A 344 20.68 -22.28 -5.07
CA VAL A 344 21.59 -22.29 -3.91
C VAL A 344 22.48 -23.53 -3.90
N LEU A 345 21.93 -24.72 -4.19
CA LEU A 345 22.71 -25.95 -4.33
C LEU A 345 23.70 -25.88 -5.51
N SER A 346 23.35 -25.18 -6.59
CA SER A 346 24.23 -25.02 -7.77
C SER A 346 25.44 -24.10 -7.55
N ARG A 347 25.43 -23.26 -6.49
CA ARG A 347 26.46 -22.25 -6.18
C ARG A 347 26.92 -21.41 -7.39
N ARG A 348 26.01 -21.09 -8.32
CA ARG A 348 26.30 -20.23 -9.47
C ARG A 348 26.77 -18.85 -9.00
N VAL A 349 27.78 -18.32 -9.69
CA VAL A 349 28.30 -16.96 -9.53
C VAL A 349 27.96 -16.13 -10.76
N TYR A 350 27.72 -14.84 -10.56
CA TYR A 350 27.36 -13.87 -11.58
C TYR A 350 28.31 -12.67 -11.52
N PRO A 351 29.58 -12.81 -11.94
CA PRO A 351 30.57 -11.74 -11.82
C PRO A 351 30.12 -10.45 -12.49
N CYS A 352 30.35 -9.31 -11.85
CA CYS A 352 30.03 -7.98 -12.38
C CYS A 352 30.96 -6.91 -11.78
N ASP A 353 31.00 -5.72 -12.39
CA ASP A 353 31.36 -4.50 -11.68
C ASP A 353 30.09 -3.84 -11.14
N VAL A 354 30.14 -3.30 -9.93
CA VAL A 354 29.06 -2.50 -9.34
C VAL A 354 29.63 -1.20 -8.77
N TYR A 355 29.02 -0.07 -9.15
CA TYR A 355 29.32 1.26 -8.64
C TYR A 355 28.05 1.85 -8.01
N VAL A 356 28.17 2.52 -6.87
CA VAL A 356 27.03 2.87 -6.00
C VAL A 356 27.16 4.29 -5.45
N ASP A 357 26.07 5.05 -5.48
CA ASP A 357 25.88 6.28 -4.69
C ASP A 357 25.14 5.94 -3.39
N TYR A 358 25.89 5.67 -2.31
CA TYR A 358 25.31 5.29 -1.03
C TYR A 358 24.52 6.45 -0.40
N PHE A 359 23.36 6.11 0.18
CA PHE A 359 22.57 7.02 1.00
C PHE A 359 22.66 6.65 2.48
N VAL A 360 22.52 5.37 2.80
CA VAL A 360 22.68 4.83 4.16
C VAL A 360 23.48 3.55 4.06
N GLU A 361 24.65 3.54 4.71
CA GLU A 361 25.49 2.37 4.89
C GLU A 361 24.82 1.34 5.82
N PRO A 362 25.16 0.04 5.76
CA PRO A 362 24.43 -1.03 6.47
C PRO A 362 24.14 -0.78 7.95
N HIS A 363 25.09 -0.16 8.67
CA HIS A 363 24.98 0.12 10.10
C HIS A 363 23.92 1.19 10.46
N GLY A 364 23.56 2.09 9.53
CA GLY A 364 22.62 3.20 9.77
C GLY A 364 21.16 2.90 9.43
N MET A 365 20.88 1.71 8.89
CA MET A 365 19.60 1.39 8.25
C MET A 365 18.38 1.50 9.18
N LYS A 366 18.50 1.04 10.43
CA LYS A 366 17.41 1.08 11.42
C LYS A 366 17.15 2.50 11.94
N GLU A 367 18.21 3.26 12.19
CA GLU A 367 18.10 4.66 12.62
C GLU A 367 17.43 5.53 11.54
N HIS A 368 17.86 5.41 10.28
CA HIS A 368 17.22 6.11 9.16
C HIS A 368 15.73 5.77 9.04
N PHE A 369 15.37 4.49 9.16
CA PHE A 369 13.99 4.05 9.08
C PHE A 369 13.12 4.66 10.19
N GLN A 370 13.57 4.61 11.45
CA GLN A 370 12.86 5.20 12.59
C GLN A 370 12.78 6.74 12.50
N ASN A 371 13.83 7.39 12.00
CA ASN A 371 13.85 8.85 11.78
C ASN A 371 12.87 9.28 10.68
N HIS A 372 12.69 8.48 9.62
CA HIS A 372 11.71 8.76 8.58
C HIS A 372 10.26 8.64 9.09
N LEU A 373 9.93 7.56 9.81
CA LEU A 373 8.59 7.37 10.40
C LEU A 373 8.24 8.48 11.41
N SER A 374 9.20 8.90 12.24
CA SER A 374 8.97 10.01 13.19
C SER A 374 8.99 11.41 12.55
N GLY A 375 9.41 11.51 11.29
CA GLY A 375 9.51 12.75 10.50
C GLY A 375 8.32 13.03 9.57
N SER A 376 7.34 12.13 9.49
CA SER A 376 6.22 12.18 8.54
C SER A 376 5.17 13.27 8.86
N ASN A 377 5.54 14.53 8.70
CA ASN A 377 4.57 15.63 8.70
C ASN A 377 3.64 15.50 7.47
N LEU A 378 2.33 15.46 7.72
CA LEU A 378 1.27 15.57 6.72
C LEU A 378 1.43 16.87 5.93
N SER A 379 2.12 16.77 4.80
CA SER A 379 2.56 17.87 3.96
C SER A 379 1.91 17.79 2.58
N ILE A 380 1.86 18.93 1.90
CA ILE A 380 1.37 19.02 0.52
C ILE A 380 2.22 18.08 -0.33
N LEU A 381 1.57 17.13 -1.03
CA LEU A 381 2.29 16.18 -1.88
C LEU A 381 3.11 16.94 -2.94
N PRO A 382 4.40 16.63 -3.11
CA PRO A 382 5.25 17.36 -4.03
C PRO A 382 4.76 17.19 -5.48
N THR A 383 4.85 18.27 -6.24
CA THR A 383 4.50 18.30 -7.66
C THR A 383 5.65 17.74 -8.49
N VAL A 384 5.35 16.78 -9.37
CA VAL A 384 6.30 16.20 -10.30
C VAL A 384 6.61 17.21 -11.41
N THR A 385 7.88 17.38 -11.77
CA THR A 385 8.31 18.22 -12.89
C THR A 385 9.07 17.39 -13.93
N ARG A 386 9.31 17.94 -15.13
CA ARG A 386 10.07 17.23 -16.18
C ARG A 386 11.52 16.95 -15.75
N GLU A 387 12.11 17.83 -14.95
CA GLU A 387 13.46 17.70 -14.39
C GLU A 387 13.53 16.55 -13.38
N SER A 388 12.48 16.35 -12.57
CA SER A 388 12.39 15.22 -11.63
C SER A 388 12.28 13.84 -12.31
N LEU A 389 11.93 13.82 -13.60
CA LEU A 389 11.74 12.64 -14.45
C LEU A 389 12.84 12.44 -15.51
N SER A 390 13.87 13.28 -15.48
CA SER A 390 14.99 13.24 -16.42
C SER A 390 16.18 12.52 -15.78
N PRO A 391 16.82 11.53 -16.45
CA PRO A 391 18.05 10.93 -15.96
C PRO A 391 19.13 11.99 -15.73
N LYS A 392 19.77 11.97 -14.56
CA LYS A 392 20.77 12.98 -14.14
C LYS A 392 22.19 12.55 -14.46
N PHE A 393 22.42 11.25 -14.64
CA PHE A 393 23.75 10.68 -14.87
C PHE A 393 24.04 10.48 -16.35
N ASP A 394 25.32 10.66 -16.70
CA ASP A 394 25.87 10.43 -18.04
C ASP A 394 25.65 8.98 -18.52
N ASP A 395 25.87 8.77 -19.81
CA ASP A 395 25.73 7.49 -20.49
C ASP A 395 26.66 6.41 -19.91
N LEU A 396 26.31 5.15 -20.20
CA LEU A 396 27.04 3.97 -19.72
C LEU A 396 28.47 3.85 -20.28
N GLU A 397 28.78 4.56 -21.37
CA GLU A 397 30.12 4.66 -21.95
C GLU A 397 31.04 5.65 -21.22
N SER A 398 30.45 6.69 -20.60
CA SER A 398 31.20 7.58 -19.70
C SER A 398 31.65 6.81 -18.46
N PRO A 399 32.77 7.15 -17.80
CA PRO A 399 33.12 6.56 -16.51
C PRO A 399 32.02 6.85 -15.46
N PRO A 400 31.83 5.97 -14.45
CA PRO A 400 30.94 6.26 -13.33
C PRO A 400 31.34 7.57 -12.62
N PRO A 401 30.38 8.31 -12.02
CA PRO A 401 30.69 9.54 -11.28
C PRO A 401 31.74 9.31 -10.18
N THR A 402 32.65 10.27 -10.00
CA THR A 402 33.80 10.11 -9.10
C THR A 402 33.46 9.99 -7.62
N ASN A 403 32.23 10.37 -7.22
CA ASN A 403 31.72 10.19 -5.87
C ASN A 403 31.09 8.81 -5.63
N TRP A 404 30.92 7.98 -6.67
CA TRP A 404 30.34 6.64 -6.52
C TRP A 404 31.41 5.66 -6.03
N VAL A 405 31.04 4.85 -5.05
CA VAL A 405 31.89 3.81 -4.49
C VAL A 405 31.78 2.55 -5.35
N LYS A 406 32.92 2.01 -5.79
CA LYS A 406 32.94 0.68 -6.40
C LYS A 406 32.89 -0.39 -5.31
N ILE A 407 31.97 -1.34 -5.41
CA ILE A 407 31.94 -2.51 -4.51
C ILE A 407 33.15 -3.41 -4.82
N ASP A 408 33.80 -3.92 -3.77
CA ASP A 408 34.99 -4.78 -3.85
C ASP A 408 34.84 -5.93 -4.87
N ASP A 409 35.82 -6.07 -5.76
CA ASP A 409 35.94 -7.16 -6.73
C ASP A 409 35.95 -8.55 -6.05
N ALA A 410 36.43 -8.67 -4.81
CA ALA A 410 36.39 -9.92 -4.03
C ALA A 410 34.96 -10.35 -3.65
N LEU A 411 34.03 -9.40 -3.54
CA LEU A 411 32.61 -9.63 -3.27
C LEU A 411 31.87 -9.85 -4.59
N THR A 412 32.01 -8.92 -5.55
CA THR A 412 31.27 -8.94 -6.83
C THR A 412 31.67 -10.07 -7.78
N SER A 413 32.92 -10.57 -7.72
CA SER A 413 33.36 -11.75 -8.47
C SER A 413 32.70 -13.06 -8.02
N LYS A 414 32.12 -13.11 -6.81
CA LYS A 414 31.42 -14.25 -6.23
C LYS A 414 29.94 -13.98 -5.96
N LEU A 415 29.39 -12.92 -6.57
CA LEU A 415 28.01 -12.51 -6.38
C LEU A 415 27.06 -13.64 -6.78
N ASN A 416 26.05 -13.91 -5.96
CA ASN A 416 24.99 -14.88 -6.23
C ASN A 416 23.65 -14.17 -6.50
N ILE A 417 23.30 -13.20 -5.66
CA ILE A 417 22.11 -12.36 -5.80
C ILE A 417 22.54 -10.90 -5.71
N PHE A 418 22.12 -10.10 -6.69
CA PHE A 418 22.04 -8.66 -6.61
C PHE A 418 20.57 -8.28 -6.76
N TYR A 419 19.95 -7.74 -5.71
CA TYR A 419 18.55 -7.35 -5.76
C TYR A 419 18.39 -5.94 -5.19
N ILE A 420 17.80 -5.05 -6.00
CA ILE A 420 17.38 -3.71 -5.59
C ILE A 420 15.85 -3.67 -5.53
N GLY A 421 15.27 -2.94 -4.59
CA GLY A 421 13.83 -2.71 -4.56
C GLY A 421 13.37 -1.46 -3.83
N LYS A 422 12.09 -1.14 -4.01
CA LYS A 422 11.43 0.04 -3.42
C LYS A 422 10.17 -0.29 -2.62
N MET A 423 9.76 -1.56 -2.58
CA MET A 423 8.60 -2.03 -1.81
C MET A 423 8.99 -3.17 -0.87
N PRO A 424 8.44 -3.26 0.36
CA PRO A 424 8.81 -4.30 1.30
C PRO A 424 8.59 -5.73 0.82
N TYR A 425 7.45 -5.98 0.18
CA TYR A 425 7.08 -7.29 -0.35
C TYR A 425 7.30 -7.35 -1.86
N VAL A 426 7.92 -8.44 -2.33
CA VAL A 426 8.06 -8.78 -3.75
C VAL A 426 7.15 -9.95 -4.17
N SER A 427 6.69 -10.74 -3.20
CA SER A 427 5.69 -11.80 -3.34
C SER A 427 4.97 -11.99 -2.00
N ALA A 428 3.89 -12.79 -1.99
CA ALA A 428 3.00 -12.95 -0.83
C ALA A 428 3.73 -13.31 0.46
N ASP A 429 4.73 -14.20 0.36
CA ASP A 429 5.47 -14.77 1.48
C ASP A 429 6.95 -14.31 1.46
N THR A 430 7.23 -13.09 0.98
CA THR A 430 8.61 -12.62 0.75
C THR A 430 8.75 -11.12 0.97
N GLN A 431 9.09 -10.74 2.19
CA GLN A 431 9.36 -9.37 2.63
C GLN A 431 10.84 -9.02 2.37
N PHE A 432 11.25 -9.02 1.09
CA PHE A 432 12.67 -8.96 0.70
C PHE A 432 13.36 -7.64 1.07
N PHE A 433 12.62 -6.52 1.13
CA PHE A 433 13.17 -5.18 1.40
C PHE A 433 12.50 -4.53 2.63
N PRO A 434 12.66 -5.10 3.83
CA PRO A 434 11.87 -4.72 5.01
C PRO A 434 12.06 -3.28 5.48
N ALA A 435 13.15 -2.61 5.08
CA ALA A 435 13.43 -1.20 5.36
C ALA A 435 13.03 -0.24 4.23
N ALA A 436 12.36 -0.74 3.19
CA ALA A 436 11.84 0.10 2.11
C ALA A 436 10.86 1.13 2.67
N LEU A 437 11.01 2.37 2.21
CA LEU A 437 10.17 3.51 2.55
C LEU A 437 9.63 4.11 1.24
N PRO A 438 8.41 4.65 1.21
CA PRO A 438 7.79 5.05 -0.05
C PRO A 438 8.54 6.20 -0.73
N ASN A 439 9.05 7.18 0.02
CA ASN A 439 9.62 8.41 -0.53
C ASN A 439 10.82 8.98 0.24
N ASP A 440 11.74 8.12 0.70
CA ASP A 440 12.99 8.54 1.35
C ASP A 440 14.10 8.97 0.37
N GLY A 441 13.85 8.98 -0.95
CA GLY A 441 14.83 9.38 -1.97
C GLY A 441 15.88 8.31 -2.27
N ALA A 442 15.67 7.08 -1.81
CA ALA A 442 16.59 5.95 -1.98
C ALA A 442 15.88 4.65 -2.38
N MET A 443 16.66 3.66 -2.77
CA MET A 443 16.24 2.29 -3.02
C MET A 443 17.08 1.32 -2.20
N ASP A 444 16.48 0.21 -1.77
CA ASP A 444 17.11 -0.77 -0.89
C ASP A 444 17.94 -1.76 -1.74
N LEU A 445 19.24 -1.83 -1.47
CA LEU A 445 20.19 -2.76 -2.07
C LEU A 445 20.39 -3.96 -1.14
N VAL A 446 20.23 -5.17 -1.68
CA VAL A 446 20.56 -6.43 -1.02
C VAL A 446 21.50 -7.26 -1.91
N ILE A 447 22.66 -7.66 -1.38
CA ILE A 447 23.63 -8.53 -2.06
C ILE A 447 23.95 -9.76 -1.21
N THR A 448 24.00 -10.92 -1.86
CA THR A 448 24.59 -12.16 -1.30
C THR A 448 25.67 -12.73 -2.22
N THR A 449 26.61 -13.49 -1.65
CA THR A 449 27.71 -14.11 -2.40
C THR A 449 27.82 -15.61 -2.14
N THR A 450 28.55 -16.32 -2.98
CA THR A 450 28.87 -17.74 -2.77
C THR A 450 30.02 -17.95 -1.77
N ASN A 451 30.51 -16.92 -1.08
CA ASN A 451 31.42 -17.11 0.07
C ASN A 451 30.67 -17.82 1.22
N SER A 452 29.39 -17.49 1.39
CA SER A 452 28.44 -18.18 2.26
C SER A 452 28.46 -19.69 2.07
N SER A 453 28.36 -20.41 3.18
CA SER A 453 28.09 -21.85 3.13
C SER A 453 26.68 -22.12 2.58
N VAL A 454 26.46 -23.29 1.98
CA VAL A 454 25.12 -23.70 1.49
C VAL A 454 24.09 -23.70 2.63
N MET A 455 24.51 -24.06 3.85
CA MET A 455 23.66 -23.99 5.05
C MET A 455 23.29 -22.55 5.42
N SER A 456 24.24 -21.61 5.30
CA SER A 456 23.98 -20.19 5.54
C SER A 456 23.02 -19.60 4.51
N LEU A 457 23.24 -19.90 3.21
CA LEU A 457 22.30 -19.49 2.15
C LEU A 457 20.91 -20.08 2.36
N ALA A 458 20.80 -21.37 2.71
CA ALA A 458 19.51 -21.98 3.05
C ALA A 458 18.83 -21.28 4.24
N LYS A 459 19.59 -20.94 5.29
CA LYS A 459 19.08 -20.18 6.44
C LYS A 459 18.59 -18.78 6.03
N ILE A 460 19.36 -18.04 5.23
CA ILE A 460 18.98 -16.72 4.69
C ILE A 460 17.64 -16.80 3.95
N LEU A 461 17.41 -17.84 3.14
CA LEU A 461 16.14 -18.05 2.45
C LEU A 461 14.97 -18.31 3.41
N THR A 462 15.18 -19.08 4.48
CA THR A 462 14.15 -19.32 5.51
C THR A 462 13.83 -18.09 6.39
N LEU A 463 14.50 -16.95 6.18
CA LEU A 463 14.22 -15.69 6.87
C LEU A 463 13.55 -14.63 5.99
N LEU A 464 13.25 -14.96 4.71
CA LEU A 464 12.64 -14.05 3.74
C LEU A 464 11.15 -13.75 4.01
N ASP A 465 10.45 -14.67 4.66
CA ASP A 465 9.04 -14.54 5.04
C ASP A 465 8.85 -13.51 6.17
N THR A 466 9.71 -13.58 7.17
CA THR A 466 9.81 -12.61 8.28
C THR A 466 10.52 -11.33 7.87
N GLY A 467 11.31 -11.36 6.79
CA GLY A 467 12.17 -10.28 6.35
C GLY A 467 13.29 -9.97 7.36
N THR A 468 13.82 -11.00 8.04
CA THR A 468 14.96 -10.88 8.97
C THR A 468 16.27 -11.36 8.36
N HIS A 469 16.26 -11.76 7.09
CA HIS A 469 17.44 -12.13 6.31
C HIS A 469 18.46 -10.99 6.19
N VAL A 470 18.00 -9.73 6.21
CA VAL A 470 18.86 -8.55 6.14
C VAL A 470 19.68 -8.27 7.41
N ASP A 471 19.29 -8.86 8.54
CA ASP A 471 20.06 -8.81 9.80
C ASP A 471 21.19 -9.88 9.83
N HIS A 472 21.39 -10.64 8.76
CA HIS A 472 22.38 -11.72 8.70
C HIS A 472 23.75 -11.20 8.23
N ASP A 473 24.84 -11.47 8.97
CA ASP A 473 26.19 -10.94 8.72
C ASP A 473 26.75 -11.15 7.30
N GLU A 474 26.25 -12.15 6.57
CA GLU A 474 26.65 -12.46 5.18
C GLU A 474 25.79 -11.77 4.11
N VAL A 475 24.83 -10.94 4.49
CA VAL A 475 23.95 -10.17 3.62
C VAL A 475 24.33 -8.69 3.70
N LEU A 476 24.74 -8.11 2.58
CA LEU A 476 24.94 -6.66 2.48
C LEU A 476 23.56 -6.03 2.21
N HIS A 477 23.02 -5.30 3.19
CA HIS A 477 21.80 -4.48 3.07
C HIS A 477 22.16 -3.01 3.24
N ALA A 478 21.81 -2.15 2.28
CA ALA A 478 22.09 -0.71 2.31
C ALA A 478 21.00 0.09 1.56
N LYS A 479 20.96 1.41 1.72
CA LYS A 479 20.16 2.31 0.87
C LYS A 479 21.07 3.08 -0.08
N VAL A 480 20.64 3.20 -1.33
CA VAL A 480 21.41 3.80 -2.42
C VAL A 480 20.53 4.77 -3.22
N LYS A 481 21.10 5.85 -3.74
CA LYS A 481 20.38 6.81 -4.61
C LYS A 481 20.48 6.45 -6.08
N ALA A 482 21.59 5.83 -6.45
CA ALA A 482 21.88 5.38 -7.80
C ALA A 482 22.93 4.26 -7.77
N TYR A 483 22.95 3.45 -8.82
CA TYR A 483 24.01 2.48 -9.06
C TYR A 483 24.16 2.18 -10.55
N ARG A 484 25.30 1.57 -10.92
CA ARG A 484 25.58 1.04 -12.26
C ARG A 484 26.16 -0.36 -12.12
N LEU A 485 25.60 -1.31 -12.88
CA LEU A 485 26.03 -2.71 -12.91
C LEU A 485 26.53 -3.05 -14.32
N VAL A 486 27.73 -3.62 -14.41
CA VAL A 486 28.34 -4.08 -15.65
C VAL A 486 28.59 -5.59 -15.57
N PRO A 487 27.79 -6.44 -16.24
CA PRO A 487 27.97 -7.88 -16.17
C PRO A 487 29.32 -8.33 -16.76
N ARG A 488 30.14 -9.03 -15.97
CA ARG A 488 31.43 -9.63 -16.38
C ARG A 488 31.24 -11.08 -16.86
N ILE A 489 30.13 -11.36 -17.54
CA ILE A 489 29.78 -12.68 -18.07
C ILE A 489 30.16 -12.77 -19.56
N PRO A 490 30.84 -13.85 -20.01
CA PRO A 490 31.22 -14.02 -21.41
C PRO A 490 30.05 -13.91 -22.38
N LYS A 491 30.27 -13.30 -23.55
CA LYS A 491 29.22 -13.10 -24.58
C LYS A 491 28.53 -14.41 -25.01
N SER A 492 29.24 -15.54 -24.95
CA SER A 492 28.74 -16.89 -25.23
C SER A 492 27.67 -17.40 -24.26
N ASP A 493 27.65 -16.86 -23.04
CA ASP A 493 26.80 -17.34 -21.94
C ASP A 493 25.70 -16.35 -21.57
N LYS A 494 25.79 -15.09 -22.02
CA LYS A 494 24.75 -14.06 -21.82
C LYS A 494 23.33 -14.50 -22.23
N THR A 495 23.19 -15.34 -23.26
CA THR A 495 21.90 -15.86 -23.72
C THR A 495 21.27 -16.91 -22.79
N LYS A 496 21.94 -17.26 -21.69
CA LYS A 496 21.49 -18.21 -20.67
C LYS A 496 21.11 -17.52 -19.35
N HIS A 497 21.23 -16.19 -19.30
CA HIS A 497 21.04 -15.39 -18.09
C HIS A 497 20.02 -14.28 -18.32
N TYR A 498 19.31 -13.93 -17.26
CA TYR A 498 18.17 -13.02 -17.33
C TYR A 498 18.35 -11.81 -16.41
N LEU A 499 17.81 -10.66 -16.83
CA LEU A 499 17.73 -9.45 -16.04
C LEU A 499 16.24 -9.15 -15.83
N SER A 500 15.78 -9.09 -14.58
CA SER A 500 14.36 -8.92 -14.25
C SER A 500 14.12 -7.53 -13.66
N ILE A 501 13.19 -6.77 -14.24
CA ILE A 501 12.81 -5.42 -13.81
C ILE A 501 11.30 -5.42 -13.56
N ASP A 502 10.88 -5.22 -12.31
CA ASP A 502 9.50 -5.42 -11.83
C ASP A 502 8.89 -6.82 -12.17
N GLY A 503 9.73 -7.81 -12.47
CA GLY A 503 9.31 -9.15 -12.91
C GLY A 503 9.25 -9.34 -14.44
N GLU A 504 9.54 -8.31 -15.24
CA GLU A 504 9.61 -8.37 -16.71
C GLU A 504 11.06 -8.60 -17.18
N ASP A 505 11.22 -9.28 -18.32
CA ASP A 505 12.54 -9.62 -18.89
C ASP A 505 13.16 -8.44 -19.66
N PHE A 506 14.44 -8.16 -19.41
CA PHE A 506 15.20 -7.08 -20.04
C PHE A 506 16.54 -7.59 -20.63
N PRO A 507 17.08 -6.93 -21.68
CA PRO A 507 18.35 -7.32 -22.29
C PRO A 507 19.51 -7.43 -21.28
N PHE A 508 20.28 -8.52 -21.37
CA PHE A 508 21.38 -8.84 -20.44
C PHE A 508 22.68 -8.06 -20.74
N GLU A 509 22.60 -6.74 -20.56
CA GLU A 509 23.65 -5.77 -20.85
C GLU A 509 23.88 -4.80 -19.67
N PRO A 510 24.96 -3.99 -19.69
CA PRO A 510 25.19 -3.00 -18.63
C PRO A 510 24.01 -2.05 -18.47
N PHE A 511 23.75 -1.64 -17.24
CA PHE A 511 22.67 -0.73 -16.91
C PHE A 511 23.01 0.15 -15.72
N GLN A 512 22.30 1.27 -15.60
CA GLN A 512 22.33 2.13 -14.43
C GLN A 512 20.92 2.50 -14.00
N THR A 513 20.74 2.69 -12.71
CA THR A 513 19.45 3.04 -12.12
C THR A 513 19.66 4.21 -11.17
N GLU A 514 18.74 5.17 -11.17
CA GLU A 514 18.71 6.29 -10.23
C GLU A 514 17.30 6.50 -9.67
N VAL A 515 17.19 7.06 -8.48
CA VAL A 515 15.88 7.37 -7.87
C VAL A 515 15.31 8.67 -8.44
N PHE A 516 14.08 8.57 -8.98
CA PHE A 516 13.21 9.69 -9.32
C PHE A 516 12.26 9.93 -8.14
N PRO A 517 12.51 10.94 -7.29
CA PRO A 517 11.85 11.06 -6.00
C PRO A 517 10.39 11.51 -6.13
N SER A 518 9.53 10.90 -5.32
CA SER A 518 8.13 11.28 -5.10
C SER A 518 7.28 11.46 -6.36
N VAL A 519 7.53 10.62 -7.37
CA VAL A 519 6.82 10.67 -8.65
C VAL A 519 5.40 10.14 -8.53
N LEU A 520 5.24 8.88 -8.14
CA LEU A 520 3.97 8.18 -8.31
C LEU A 520 3.02 8.46 -7.14
N THR A 521 1.79 8.86 -7.43
CA THR A 521 0.75 8.98 -6.40
C THR A 521 0.11 7.62 -6.14
N ILE A 522 0.21 7.12 -4.91
CA ILE A 522 -0.35 5.84 -4.45
C ILE A 522 -1.27 6.05 -3.23
N LEU A 523 -1.92 4.98 -2.77
CA LEU A 523 -2.73 4.96 -1.55
C LEU A 523 -2.10 4.04 -0.52
N LEU A 524 -1.82 4.57 0.67
CA LEU A 524 -1.17 3.87 1.78
C LEU A 524 -2.08 3.84 3.01
N GLN A 525 -2.02 2.77 3.82
CA GLN A 525 -2.67 2.79 5.13
C GLN A 525 -1.90 3.72 6.05
N GLU A 526 -2.59 4.68 6.67
CA GLU A 526 -2.01 5.65 7.62
C GLU A 526 -0.85 6.51 7.04
N GLY A 527 -0.68 6.51 5.71
CA GLY A 527 0.38 7.24 5.01
C GLY A 527 1.70 6.46 4.87
N GLU A 528 1.77 5.22 5.36
CA GLU A 528 2.98 4.41 5.41
C GLU A 528 2.83 3.07 4.67
N TYR A 529 3.96 2.44 4.33
CA TYR A 529 3.91 1.02 3.98
C TYR A 529 3.47 0.18 5.18
N VAL A 530 2.93 -1.00 4.85
CA VAL A 530 2.52 -2.02 5.82
C VAL A 530 3.67 -2.38 6.76
N GLU A 531 3.31 -2.87 7.94
CA GLU A 531 4.27 -3.20 8.99
C GLU A 531 5.25 -4.31 8.57
N THR A 532 6.55 -4.06 8.80
CA THR A 532 7.65 -4.98 8.46
C THR A 532 8.44 -5.38 9.72
N SER A 533 9.46 -6.23 9.58
CA SER A 533 10.42 -6.53 10.65
C SER A 533 11.14 -5.29 11.21
N PHE A 534 11.24 -4.20 10.43
CA PHE A 534 11.88 -2.95 10.85
C PHE A 534 10.99 -2.08 11.76
N LYS A 535 9.68 -2.37 11.89
CA LYS A 535 8.81 -1.73 12.91
C LYS A 535 8.66 -2.55 14.20
N LYS A 536 9.04 -3.84 14.18
CA LYS A 536 8.72 -4.81 15.24
C LYS A 536 9.80 -5.00 16.32
N ASN A 537 10.99 -4.45 16.12
CA ASN A 537 12.19 -4.66 16.94
C ASN A 537 12.80 -3.34 17.42
#